data_AF-A0AA51R2Q8-F1
#
_entry.id   AF-A0AA51R2Q8-F1
#
_cell.length_a   1.000
_cell.length_b   1.000
_cell.length_c   1.000
_cell.angle_alpha   90.00
_cell.angle_beta   90.00
_cell.angle_gamma   90.00
#
_symmetry.space_group_name_H-M   'P 1'
#
loop_
_entity.id
_entity.type
_entity.pdbx_description
1 polymer ?
#
loop_
_entity_poly.entity_id
_entity_poly.type
_entity_poly.pdbx_seq_one_letter_code
_entity_poly.pdbx_strand_id
1 'polypeptide(L)'
;MLGYIDWIIILVALLAAIGAVLLLLPQTNSKETQELRVIRLQAEADRKKVADVLEVTQNGVQDAEQLLSKLKSQVEQTTRTYEASQARAEQAERIIERVTTAEQEIRDISSQLGDRLQHLQSYWDEQLGDSVESVKRIRSKLHEGLTQVDDSLVRLREQEKMAQGFTRRLIEHHHEQANNQQENARLSAEVHNRLEAMLKESSHLLEQMQRYQQDADNVFLKFNTEMDGLETQASERFSTLFQTTDLARHELSSGLEESRKHVETMRRREEQSNDLSRRIHQQFEQIDHIRVERIAKTLDLTEQMSTDLHKGMENARDLLFSLEVAVQHVTASLDSKSSSPHHVAPAPAPEHSDEPTPLKLVTTPADASNTDDMNSEVTDEASPLDDNEVSNLAEIGNLKPIKIVEDEPTPHNLLALRAYR
;
A
#
# COMPACT_ATOMS: atom_id res chain seq x y z
N MET A 1 -121.91 -81.77 -116.46
CA MET A 1 -123.19 -81.06 -116.29
C MET A 1 -123.31 -80.06 -117.41
N LEU A 2 -124.47 -79.96 -118.07
CA LEU A 2 -124.64 -79.07 -119.24
C LEU A 2 -124.53 -77.59 -118.83
N GLY A 3 -124.08 -76.75 -119.76
CA GLY A 3 -123.86 -75.33 -119.49
C GLY A 3 -125.16 -74.53 -119.50
N TYR A 4 -125.20 -73.44 -118.72
CA TYR A 4 -126.30 -72.46 -118.75
C TYR A 4 -126.55 -71.89 -120.16
N ILE A 5 -125.50 -71.90 -121.00
CA ILE A 5 -125.52 -71.48 -122.41
C ILE A 5 -126.33 -72.45 -123.29
N ASP A 6 -126.21 -73.78 -123.10
CA ASP A 6 -126.99 -74.77 -123.86
C ASP A 6 -128.50 -74.60 -123.59
N TRP A 7 -128.86 -74.31 -122.33
CA TRP A 7 -130.25 -74.10 -121.92
C TRP A 7 -130.85 -72.86 -122.61
N ILE A 8 -130.08 -71.77 -122.74
CA ILE A 8 -130.49 -70.57 -123.47
C ILE A 8 -130.65 -70.87 -124.97
N ILE A 9 -129.74 -71.63 -125.58
CA ILE A 9 -129.82 -72.01 -127.01
C ILE A 9 -131.10 -72.83 -127.29
N ILE A 10 -131.43 -73.79 -126.42
CA ILE A 10 -132.65 -74.59 -126.52
C ILE A 10 -133.90 -73.71 -126.39
N LEU A 11 -133.91 -72.76 -125.45
CA LEU A 11 -135.05 -71.86 -125.22
C LEU A 11 -135.30 -70.92 -126.41
N VAL A 12 -134.24 -70.37 -127.02
CA VAL A 12 -134.32 -69.56 -128.24
C VAL A 12 -134.84 -70.37 -129.43
N ALA A 13 -134.40 -71.61 -129.60
CA ALA A 13 -134.89 -72.50 -130.66
C ALA A 13 -136.39 -72.82 -130.52
N LEU A 14 -136.87 -73.00 -129.28
CA LEU A 14 -138.28 -73.29 -128.99
C LEU A 14 -139.18 -72.08 -129.30
N LEU A 15 -138.74 -70.86 -128.95
CA LEU A 15 -139.46 -69.62 -129.34
C LEU A 15 -139.51 -69.43 -130.86
N ALA A 16 -138.43 -69.72 -131.58
CA ALA A 16 -138.40 -69.64 -133.04
C ALA A 16 -139.39 -70.63 -133.70
N ALA A 17 -139.51 -71.85 -133.16
CA ALA A 17 -140.47 -72.85 -133.64
C ALA A 17 -141.94 -72.40 -133.46
N ILE A 18 -142.27 -71.77 -132.31
CA ILE A 18 -143.62 -71.25 -132.05
C ILE A 18 -143.96 -70.10 -133.02
N GLY A 19 -142.99 -69.22 -133.32
CA GLY A 19 -143.16 -68.12 -134.28
C GLY A 19 -143.48 -68.58 -135.71
N ALA A 20 -143.01 -69.76 -136.13
CA ALA A 20 -143.28 -70.31 -137.46
C ALA A 20 -144.72 -70.85 -137.63
N VAL A 21 -145.34 -71.36 -136.55
CA VAL A 21 -146.68 -71.97 -136.61
C VAL A 21 -147.79 -70.92 -136.74
N LEU A 22 -147.60 -69.74 -136.16
CA LEU A 22 -148.61 -68.67 -136.15
C LEU A 22 -148.76 -67.91 -137.48
N LEU A 23 -147.91 -68.18 -138.47
CA LEU A 23 -147.92 -67.52 -139.78
C LEU A 23 -148.70 -68.27 -140.87
N LEU A 24 -149.29 -69.44 -140.57
CA LEU A 24 -150.13 -70.20 -141.51
C LEU A 24 -151.50 -70.54 -140.93
N LEU A 25 -152.49 -69.64 -141.11
CA LEU A 25 -153.71 -69.95 -141.88
C LEU A 25 -154.49 -68.65 -142.21
N PRO A 26 -155.24 -68.55 -143.34
CA PRO A 26 -155.89 -67.31 -143.77
C PRO A 26 -157.44 -67.33 -143.74
N GLN A 27 -158.08 -66.15 -143.59
CA GLN A 27 -158.88 -65.50 -144.68
C GLN A 27 -159.63 -64.21 -144.26
N THR A 28 -159.51 -63.18 -145.12
CA THR A 28 -160.51 -62.13 -145.46
C THR A 28 -161.23 -61.33 -144.35
N ASN A 29 -160.88 -60.04 -144.17
CA ASN A 29 -161.54 -58.96 -144.94
C ASN A 29 -161.01 -57.51 -144.70
N SER A 30 -160.17 -57.03 -145.63
CA SER A 30 -160.40 -55.79 -146.41
C SER A 30 -160.64 -54.43 -145.69
N LYS A 31 -160.15 -54.21 -144.46
CA LYS A 31 -160.05 -52.85 -143.86
C LYS A 31 -158.67 -52.43 -143.34
N GLU A 32 -157.65 -53.29 -143.45
CA GLU A 32 -156.33 -53.11 -142.81
C GLU A 32 -155.41 -52.04 -143.46
N THR A 33 -155.81 -51.42 -144.57
CA THR A 33 -154.93 -50.60 -145.43
C THR A 33 -154.55 -49.24 -144.85
N GLN A 34 -155.19 -48.77 -143.77
CA GLN A 34 -154.80 -47.53 -143.06
C GLN A 34 -153.92 -47.79 -141.82
N GLU A 35 -154.14 -48.88 -141.09
CA GLU A 35 -153.43 -49.15 -139.81
C GLU A 35 -151.98 -49.61 -140.03
N LEU A 36 -151.73 -50.42 -141.08
CA LEU A 36 -150.38 -50.87 -141.45
C LEU A 36 -149.38 -49.73 -141.70
N ARG A 37 -149.87 -48.54 -142.07
CA ARG A 37 -149.03 -47.35 -142.29
C ARG A 37 -148.54 -46.71 -140.98
N VAL A 38 -149.32 -46.83 -139.91
CA VAL A 38 -148.96 -46.35 -138.56
C VAL A 38 -147.94 -47.29 -137.92
N ILE A 39 -148.17 -48.60 -138.02
CA ILE A 39 -147.27 -49.64 -137.46
C ILE A 39 -145.86 -49.53 -138.03
N ARG A 40 -145.72 -49.23 -139.33
CA ARG A 40 -144.39 -49.04 -139.95
C ARG A 40 -143.65 -47.81 -139.41
N LEU A 41 -144.34 -46.70 -139.19
CA LEU A 41 -143.76 -45.49 -138.58
C LEU A 41 -143.33 -45.73 -137.12
N GLN A 42 -144.12 -46.52 -136.37
CA GLN A 42 -143.79 -46.94 -135.01
C GLN A 42 -142.46 -47.73 -134.97
N ALA A 43 -142.29 -48.70 -135.88
CA ALA A 43 -141.12 -49.57 -135.94
C ALA A 43 -139.82 -48.83 -136.30
N GLU A 44 -139.89 -47.83 -137.19
CA GLU A 44 -138.73 -46.99 -137.54
C GLU A 44 -138.31 -46.07 -136.37
N ALA A 45 -139.26 -45.63 -135.53
CA ALA A 45 -138.96 -44.85 -134.33
C ALA A 45 -138.28 -45.68 -133.22
N ASP A 46 -138.76 -46.89 -132.93
CA ASP A 46 -138.17 -47.73 -131.88
C ASP A 46 -136.78 -48.28 -132.25
N ARG A 47 -136.53 -48.58 -133.54
CA ARG A 47 -135.17 -48.94 -133.99
C ARG A 47 -134.14 -47.84 -133.71
N LYS A 48 -134.57 -46.57 -133.70
CA LYS A 48 -133.69 -45.43 -133.40
C LYS A 48 -133.34 -45.35 -131.91
N LYS A 49 -134.32 -45.51 -131.02
CA LYS A 49 -134.12 -45.53 -129.56
C LYS A 49 -133.14 -46.62 -129.10
N VAL A 50 -133.18 -47.79 -129.72
CA VAL A 50 -132.27 -48.90 -129.37
C VAL A 50 -130.81 -48.56 -129.70
N ALA A 51 -130.55 -47.75 -130.72
CA ALA A 51 -129.19 -47.29 -131.04
C ALA A 51 -128.66 -46.31 -129.98
N ASP A 52 -129.45 -45.27 -129.63
CA ASP A 52 -129.09 -44.28 -128.60
C ASP A 52 -128.77 -44.96 -127.25
N VAL A 53 -129.60 -45.92 -126.83
CA VAL A 53 -129.40 -46.67 -125.56
C VAL A 53 -128.11 -47.48 -125.59
N LEU A 54 -127.77 -48.10 -126.73
CA LEU A 54 -126.58 -48.94 -126.85
C LEU A 54 -125.29 -48.10 -126.77
N GLU A 55 -125.25 -46.94 -127.42
CA GLU A 55 -124.15 -45.97 -127.33
C GLU A 55 -123.97 -45.45 -125.89
N VAL A 56 -125.07 -45.10 -125.20
CA VAL A 56 -125.03 -44.69 -123.78
C VAL A 56 -124.48 -45.79 -122.89
N THR A 57 -124.88 -47.06 -123.08
CA THR A 57 -124.31 -48.17 -122.30
C THR A 57 -122.83 -48.42 -122.59
N GLN A 58 -122.37 -48.22 -123.84
CA GLN A 58 -120.95 -48.40 -124.19
C GLN A 58 -120.06 -47.35 -123.52
N ASN A 59 -120.51 -46.09 -123.49
CA ASN A 59 -119.79 -45.01 -122.79
C ASN A 59 -119.76 -45.24 -121.26
N GLY A 60 -120.88 -45.69 -120.67
CA GLY A 60 -120.97 -45.97 -119.23
C GLY A 60 -120.01 -47.07 -118.74
N VAL A 61 -119.62 -48.02 -119.59
CA VAL A 61 -118.58 -49.02 -119.25
C VAL A 61 -117.19 -48.38 -119.16
N GLN A 62 -116.85 -47.46 -120.07
CA GLN A 62 -115.53 -46.81 -120.08
C GLN A 62 -115.31 -45.90 -118.86
N ASP A 63 -116.35 -45.18 -118.43
CA ASP A 63 -116.29 -44.38 -117.19
C ASP A 63 -116.11 -45.25 -115.95
N ALA A 64 -116.74 -46.42 -115.89
CA ALA A 64 -116.59 -47.38 -114.79
C ALA A 64 -115.15 -47.93 -114.70
N GLU A 65 -114.53 -48.27 -115.84
CA GLU A 65 -113.12 -48.70 -115.90
C GLU A 65 -112.16 -47.59 -115.44
N GLN A 66 -112.40 -46.34 -115.88
CA GLN A 66 -111.61 -45.19 -115.42
C GLN A 66 -111.72 -44.97 -113.90
N LEU A 67 -112.92 -45.04 -113.33
CA LEU A 67 -113.14 -44.90 -111.89
C LEU A 67 -112.47 -46.03 -111.10
N LEU A 68 -112.54 -47.27 -111.58
CA LEU A 68 -111.87 -48.42 -110.96
C LEU A 68 -110.34 -48.24 -110.98
N SER A 69 -109.76 -47.74 -112.08
CA SER A 69 -108.32 -47.46 -112.16
C SER A 69 -107.86 -46.38 -111.17
N LYS A 70 -108.66 -45.32 -110.97
CA LYS A 70 -108.40 -44.24 -110.00
C LYS A 70 -108.53 -44.73 -108.56
N LEU A 71 -109.55 -45.53 -108.26
CA LEU A 71 -109.73 -46.11 -106.93
C LEU A 71 -108.57 -47.05 -106.58
N LYS A 72 -108.13 -47.90 -107.52
CA LYS A 72 -106.98 -48.78 -107.31
C LYS A 72 -105.69 -48.01 -107.01
N SER A 73 -105.35 -46.99 -107.82
CA SER A 73 -104.13 -46.21 -107.59
C SER A 73 -104.19 -45.40 -106.28
N GLN A 74 -105.37 -44.88 -105.91
CA GLN A 74 -105.58 -44.21 -104.63
C GLN A 74 -105.39 -45.17 -103.43
N VAL A 75 -105.91 -46.41 -103.51
CA VAL A 75 -105.70 -47.46 -102.48
C VAL A 75 -104.23 -47.87 -102.37
N GLU A 76 -103.53 -48.08 -103.49
CA GLU A 76 -102.09 -48.39 -103.49
C GLU A 76 -101.27 -47.25 -102.87
N GLN A 77 -101.61 -45.99 -103.17
CA GLN A 77 -100.96 -44.82 -102.58
C GLN A 77 -101.23 -44.71 -101.07
N THR A 78 -102.48 -44.89 -100.63
CA THR A 78 -102.86 -44.86 -99.20
C THR A 78 -102.13 -45.96 -98.42
N THR A 79 -102.03 -47.17 -98.97
CA THR A 79 -101.32 -48.29 -98.33
C THR A 79 -99.85 -47.97 -98.10
N ARG A 80 -99.14 -47.47 -99.13
CA ARG A 80 -97.72 -47.05 -99.00
C ARG A 80 -97.53 -45.93 -97.98
N THR A 81 -98.48 -44.99 -97.88
CA THR A 81 -98.40 -43.93 -96.86
C THR A 81 -98.66 -44.44 -95.43
N TYR A 82 -99.46 -45.50 -95.27
CA TYR A 82 -99.70 -46.15 -93.99
C TYR A 82 -98.46 -46.93 -93.52
N GLU A 83 -97.86 -47.75 -94.38
CA GLU A 83 -96.60 -48.45 -94.10
C GLU A 83 -95.47 -47.47 -93.74
N ALA A 84 -95.35 -46.37 -94.50
CA ALA A 84 -94.38 -45.32 -94.23
C ALA A 84 -94.67 -44.49 -92.96
N SER A 85 -95.90 -44.46 -92.47
CA SER A 85 -96.23 -43.81 -91.18
C SER A 85 -95.93 -44.73 -90.00
N GLN A 86 -96.23 -46.03 -90.12
CA GLN A 86 -95.88 -47.03 -89.10
C GLN A 86 -94.35 -47.12 -88.92
N ALA A 87 -93.58 -47.22 -90.00
CA ALA A 87 -92.12 -47.27 -89.93
C ALA A 87 -91.50 -46.00 -89.29
N ARG A 88 -92.19 -44.85 -89.35
CA ARG A 88 -91.78 -43.62 -88.66
C ARG A 88 -92.18 -43.62 -87.19
N ALA A 89 -93.32 -44.21 -86.81
CA ALA A 89 -93.71 -44.39 -85.43
C ALA A 89 -92.70 -45.28 -84.68
N GLU A 90 -92.34 -46.43 -85.24
CA GLU A 90 -91.31 -47.33 -84.68
C GLU A 90 -89.93 -46.66 -84.55
N GLN A 91 -89.59 -45.72 -85.43
CA GLN A 91 -88.36 -44.92 -85.32
C GLN A 91 -88.48 -43.86 -84.22
N ALA A 92 -89.65 -43.21 -84.07
CA ALA A 92 -89.90 -42.23 -83.01
C ALA A 92 -89.87 -42.89 -81.62
N GLU A 93 -90.45 -44.08 -81.45
CA GLU A 93 -90.39 -44.85 -80.20
C GLU A 93 -88.95 -45.17 -79.79
N ARG A 94 -88.12 -45.68 -80.71
CA ARG A 94 -86.68 -45.95 -80.45
C ARG A 94 -85.87 -44.68 -80.17
N ILE A 95 -86.30 -43.52 -80.64
CA ILE A 95 -85.68 -42.23 -80.31
C ILE A 95 -86.13 -41.77 -78.92
N ILE A 96 -87.41 -41.90 -78.58
CA ILE A 96 -87.95 -41.57 -77.25
C ILE A 96 -87.29 -42.45 -76.17
N GLU A 97 -87.19 -43.76 -76.40
CA GLU A 97 -86.50 -44.69 -75.50
C GLU A 97 -85.06 -44.24 -75.21
N ARG A 98 -84.27 -43.95 -76.27
CA ARG A 98 -82.89 -43.43 -76.14
C ARG A 98 -82.81 -42.07 -75.46
N VAL A 99 -83.80 -41.20 -75.65
CA VAL A 99 -83.88 -39.91 -74.94
C VAL A 99 -84.19 -40.13 -73.46
N THR A 100 -85.07 -41.08 -73.11
CA THR A 100 -85.35 -41.40 -71.70
C THR A 100 -84.18 -42.08 -70.98
N THR A 101 -83.42 -42.96 -71.64
CA THR A 101 -82.19 -43.52 -71.05
C THR A 101 -81.12 -42.44 -70.89
N ALA A 102 -80.91 -41.60 -71.91
CA ALA A 102 -79.97 -40.48 -71.81
C ALA A 102 -80.40 -39.45 -70.74
N GLU A 103 -81.69 -39.22 -70.53
CA GLU A 103 -82.18 -38.36 -69.45
C GLU A 103 -81.92 -38.98 -68.07
N GLN A 104 -82.09 -40.31 -67.92
CA GLN A 104 -81.74 -41.01 -66.69
C GLN A 104 -80.23 -41.00 -66.42
N GLU A 105 -79.40 -41.23 -67.44
CA GLU A 105 -77.93 -41.10 -67.35
C GLU A 105 -77.51 -39.67 -66.97
N ILE A 106 -78.12 -38.64 -67.57
CA ILE A 106 -77.86 -37.23 -67.23
C ILE A 106 -78.28 -36.92 -65.78
N ARG A 107 -79.41 -37.45 -65.31
CA ARG A 107 -79.85 -37.28 -63.92
C ARG A 107 -78.90 -37.97 -62.93
N ASP A 108 -78.44 -39.18 -63.23
CA ASP A 108 -77.49 -39.94 -62.39
C ASP A 108 -76.10 -39.29 -62.35
N ILE A 109 -75.59 -38.86 -63.51
CA ILE A 109 -74.37 -38.04 -63.61
C ILE A 109 -74.53 -36.73 -62.84
N SER A 110 -75.71 -36.10 -62.87
CA SER A 110 -75.98 -34.88 -62.10
C SER A 110 -76.03 -35.13 -60.60
N SER A 111 -76.53 -36.27 -60.11
CA SER A 111 -76.43 -36.62 -58.68
C SER A 111 -74.99 -36.92 -58.28
N GLN A 112 -74.26 -37.72 -59.05
CA GLN A 112 -72.84 -38.02 -58.79
C GLN A 112 -71.97 -36.75 -58.82
N LEU A 113 -72.29 -35.78 -59.68
CA LEU A 113 -71.61 -34.49 -59.71
C LEU A 113 -71.99 -33.63 -58.49
N GLY A 114 -73.25 -33.68 -58.03
CA GLY A 114 -73.68 -33.08 -56.76
C GLY A 114 -72.92 -33.63 -55.56
N ASP A 115 -72.88 -34.96 -55.41
CA ASP A 115 -72.15 -35.64 -54.34
C ASP A 115 -70.64 -35.31 -54.36
N ARG A 116 -70.03 -35.29 -55.56
CA ARG A 116 -68.63 -34.88 -55.73
C ARG A 116 -68.40 -33.41 -55.42
N LEU A 117 -69.32 -32.52 -55.80
CA LEU A 117 -69.23 -31.10 -55.48
C LEU A 117 -69.32 -30.88 -53.97
N GLN A 118 -70.26 -31.54 -53.30
CA GLN A 118 -70.40 -31.49 -51.84
C GLN A 118 -69.17 -32.09 -51.14
N HIS A 119 -68.62 -33.20 -51.63
CA HIS A 119 -67.40 -33.77 -51.07
C HIS A 119 -66.19 -32.85 -51.26
N LEU A 120 -65.98 -32.32 -52.47
CA LEU A 120 -64.92 -31.35 -52.74
C LEU A 120 -65.07 -30.08 -51.90
N GLN A 121 -66.30 -29.58 -51.72
CA GLN A 121 -66.54 -28.46 -50.81
C GLN A 121 -66.16 -28.83 -49.38
N SER A 122 -66.63 -29.96 -48.84
CA SER A 122 -66.30 -30.38 -47.48
C SER A 122 -64.80 -30.56 -47.26
N TYR A 123 -64.09 -31.10 -48.25
CA TYR A 123 -62.63 -31.25 -48.24
C TYR A 123 -61.92 -29.89 -48.26
N TRP A 124 -62.38 -28.93 -49.07
CA TRP A 124 -61.81 -27.58 -49.07
C TRP A 124 -62.13 -26.80 -47.80
N ASP A 125 -63.34 -26.92 -47.25
CA ASP A 125 -63.74 -26.30 -45.99
C ASP A 125 -62.93 -26.87 -44.80
N GLU A 126 -62.67 -28.19 -44.79
CA GLU A 126 -61.80 -28.86 -43.81
C GLU A 126 -60.33 -28.44 -43.98
N GLN A 127 -59.76 -28.50 -45.19
CA GLN A 127 -58.38 -28.09 -45.45
C GLN A 127 -58.16 -26.59 -45.19
N LEU A 128 -59.15 -25.73 -45.46
CA LEU A 128 -59.11 -24.32 -45.10
C LEU A 128 -59.20 -24.14 -43.58
N GLY A 129 -60.09 -24.87 -42.89
CA GLY A 129 -60.20 -24.88 -41.43
C GLY A 129 -58.86 -25.23 -40.75
N ASP A 130 -58.25 -26.35 -41.15
CA ASP A 130 -56.93 -26.79 -40.67
C ASP A 130 -55.83 -25.75 -40.98
N SER A 131 -55.85 -25.16 -42.18
CA SER A 131 -54.88 -24.12 -42.53
C SER A 131 -55.03 -22.88 -41.64
N VAL A 132 -56.26 -22.43 -41.38
CA VAL A 132 -56.57 -21.27 -40.52
C VAL A 132 -56.21 -21.57 -39.07
N GLU A 133 -56.47 -22.77 -38.56
CA GLU A 133 -56.09 -23.13 -37.20
C GLU A 133 -54.56 -23.28 -37.07
N SER A 134 -53.88 -23.84 -38.07
CA SER A 134 -52.41 -23.91 -38.09
C SER A 134 -51.79 -22.51 -38.07
N VAL A 135 -52.29 -21.57 -38.88
CA VAL A 135 -51.87 -20.16 -38.89
C VAL A 135 -52.17 -19.48 -37.54
N LYS A 136 -53.31 -19.77 -36.91
CA LYS A 136 -53.66 -19.27 -35.57
C LYS A 136 -52.70 -19.80 -34.50
N ARG A 137 -52.37 -21.10 -34.51
CA ARG A 137 -51.39 -21.75 -33.62
C ARG A 137 -49.97 -21.23 -33.84
N ILE A 138 -49.55 -21.00 -35.09
CA ILE A 138 -48.26 -20.40 -35.43
C ILE A 138 -48.20 -18.95 -34.93
N ARG A 139 -49.26 -18.16 -35.16
CA ARG A 139 -49.34 -16.76 -34.69
C ARG A 139 -49.30 -16.68 -33.16
N SER A 140 -49.97 -17.58 -32.43
CA SER A 140 -49.91 -17.58 -30.96
C SER A 140 -48.51 -17.94 -30.46
N LYS A 141 -47.87 -18.99 -31.00
CA LYS A 141 -46.49 -19.36 -30.65
C LYS A 141 -45.45 -18.30 -31.02
N LEU A 142 -45.64 -17.59 -32.13
CA LEU A 142 -44.78 -16.47 -32.52
C LEU A 142 -44.93 -15.30 -31.54
N HIS A 143 -46.15 -15.01 -31.10
CA HIS A 143 -46.41 -13.95 -30.12
C HIS A 143 -45.84 -14.31 -28.74
N GLU A 144 -46.07 -15.53 -28.26
CA GLU A 144 -45.53 -16.09 -27.01
C GLU A 144 -43.99 -16.10 -27.01
N GLY A 145 -43.38 -16.57 -28.11
CA GLY A 145 -41.92 -16.55 -28.28
C GLY A 145 -41.36 -15.13 -28.36
N LEU A 146 -42.06 -14.18 -28.98
CA LEU A 146 -41.64 -12.79 -29.06
C LEU A 146 -41.74 -12.08 -27.70
N THR A 147 -42.79 -12.36 -26.90
CA THR A 147 -42.87 -11.87 -25.52
C THR A 147 -41.81 -12.50 -24.62
N GLN A 148 -41.52 -13.80 -24.78
CA GLN A 148 -40.43 -14.46 -24.06
C GLN A 148 -39.06 -13.88 -24.41
N VAL A 149 -38.84 -13.50 -25.68
CA VAL A 149 -37.63 -12.81 -26.11
C VAL A 149 -37.55 -11.41 -25.50
N ASP A 150 -38.64 -10.63 -25.47
CA ASP A 150 -38.68 -9.30 -24.86
C ASP A 150 -38.39 -9.35 -23.35
N ASP A 151 -39.04 -10.27 -22.61
CA ASP A 151 -38.73 -10.55 -21.20
C ASP A 151 -37.24 -10.92 -20.99
N SER A 152 -36.67 -11.71 -21.92
CA SER A 152 -35.25 -12.09 -21.85
C SER A 152 -34.32 -10.90 -22.12
N LEU A 153 -34.70 -9.96 -22.99
CA LEU A 153 -33.95 -8.73 -23.28
C LEU A 153 -34.03 -7.74 -22.11
N VAL A 154 -35.20 -7.59 -21.48
CA VAL A 154 -35.37 -6.81 -20.24
C VAL A 154 -34.48 -7.38 -19.13
N ARG A 155 -34.51 -8.70 -18.93
CA ARG A 155 -33.66 -9.38 -17.93
C ARG A 155 -32.17 -9.27 -18.25
N LEU A 156 -31.77 -9.40 -19.52
CA LEU A 156 -30.37 -9.24 -19.93
C LEU A 156 -29.89 -7.80 -19.70
N ARG A 157 -30.73 -6.79 -19.97
CA ARG A 157 -30.45 -5.38 -19.69
C ARG A 157 -30.37 -5.08 -18.19
N GLU A 158 -31.16 -5.74 -17.37
CA GLU A 158 -31.03 -5.65 -15.91
C GLU A 158 -29.72 -6.30 -15.42
N GLN A 159 -29.36 -7.46 -15.98
CA GLN A 159 -28.07 -8.12 -15.71
C GLN A 159 -26.88 -7.27 -16.17
N GLU A 160 -26.97 -6.59 -17.33
CA GLU A 160 -25.98 -5.63 -17.79
C GLU A 160 -25.83 -4.47 -16.80
N LYS A 161 -26.95 -3.86 -16.37
CA LYS A 161 -26.97 -2.79 -15.36
C LYS A 161 -26.38 -3.24 -14.02
N MET A 162 -26.64 -4.48 -13.60
CA MET A 162 -26.01 -5.06 -12.40
C MET A 162 -24.51 -5.30 -12.59
N ALA A 163 -24.08 -5.77 -13.75
CA ALA A 163 -22.66 -5.98 -14.08
C ALA A 163 -21.90 -4.65 -14.13
N GLN A 164 -22.46 -3.61 -14.76
CA GLN A 164 -21.93 -2.23 -14.75
C GLN A 164 -21.86 -1.65 -13.33
N GLY A 165 -22.87 -1.94 -12.49
CA GLY A 165 -22.86 -1.58 -11.07
C GLY A 165 -21.78 -2.31 -10.27
N PHE A 166 -21.53 -3.59 -10.59
CA PHE A 166 -20.47 -4.38 -9.98
C PHE A 166 -19.07 -3.92 -10.40
N THR A 167 -18.82 -3.69 -11.70
CA THR A 167 -17.51 -3.20 -12.18
C THR A 167 -17.22 -1.80 -11.65
N ARG A 168 -18.24 -0.91 -11.54
CA ARG A 168 -18.07 0.38 -10.87
C ARG A 168 -17.62 0.22 -9.41
N ARG A 169 -18.30 -0.62 -8.62
CA ARG A 169 -17.92 -0.90 -7.21
C ARG A 169 -16.55 -1.56 -7.09
N LEU A 170 -16.17 -2.42 -8.04
CA LEU A 170 -14.85 -3.05 -8.09
C LEU A 170 -13.74 -2.00 -8.33
N ILE A 171 -13.96 -1.06 -9.26
CA ILE A 171 -13.04 0.05 -9.54
C ILE A 171 -12.96 1.00 -8.33
N GLU A 172 -14.10 1.30 -7.70
CA GLU A 172 -14.21 2.14 -6.50
C GLU A 172 -13.44 1.53 -5.31
N HIS A 173 -13.64 0.23 -5.04
CA HIS A 173 -12.88 -0.53 -4.03
C HIS A 173 -11.38 -0.64 -4.37
N HIS A 174 -11.01 -0.85 -5.64
CA HIS A 174 -9.59 -0.84 -6.03
C HIS A 174 -8.94 0.54 -5.87
N HIS A 175 -9.67 1.63 -6.11
CA HIS A 175 -9.17 2.98 -5.85
C HIS A 175 -9.03 3.25 -4.34
N GLU A 176 -10.01 2.86 -3.53
CA GLU A 176 -9.94 2.92 -2.07
C GLU A 176 -8.75 2.08 -1.55
N GLN A 177 -8.57 0.86 -2.04
CA GLN A 177 -7.44 -0.01 -1.70
C GLN A 177 -6.09 0.62 -2.11
N ALA A 178 -5.99 1.24 -3.28
CA ALA A 178 -4.78 1.92 -3.73
C ALA A 178 -4.46 3.16 -2.88
N ASN A 179 -5.48 3.96 -2.52
CA ASN A 179 -5.33 5.11 -1.63
C ASN A 179 -4.88 4.66 -0.23
N ASN A 180 -5.49 3.61 0.32
CA ASN A 180 -5.10 3.02 1.60
C ASN A 180 -3.67 2.44 1.57
N GLN A 181 -3.24 1.85 0.45
CA GLN A 181 -1.85 1.41 0.28
C GLN A 181 -0.87 2.59 0.19
N GLN A 182 -1.24 3.68 -0.50
CA GLN A 182 -0.45 4.90 -0.59
C GLN A 182 -0.32 5.60 0.77
N GLU A 183 -1.41 5.67 1.55
CA GLU A 183 -1.39 6.22 2.91
C GLU A 183 -0.54 5.34 3.85
N ASN A 184 -0.70 4.01 3.80
CA ASN A 184 0.09 3.10 4.63
C ASN A 184 1.59 3.13 4.26
N ALA A 185 1.93 3.31 2.98
CA ALA A 185 3.31 3.56 2.54
C ALA A 185 3.86 4.91 3.05
N ARG A 186 3.04 5.98 3.02
CA ARG A 186 3.38 7.28 3.61
C ARG A 186 3.60 7.20 5.11
N LEU A 187 2.70 6.53 5.85
CA LEU A 187 2.83 6.31 7.29
C LEU A 187 4.06 5.47 7.62
N SER A 188 4.37 4.45 6.80
CA SER A 188 5.60 3.66 6.94
C SER A 188 6.86 4.51 6.75
N ALA A 189 6.87 5.42 5.78
CA ALA A 189 7.96 6.38 5.58
C ALA A 189 8.06 7.40 6.73
N GLU A 190 6.94 7.89 7.27
CA GLU A 190 6.92 8.79 8.43
C GLU A 190 7.45 8.11 9.70
N VAL A 191 7.05 6.85 9.94
CA VAL A 191 7.58 6.01 11.03
C VAL A 191 9.07 5.75 10.83
N HIS A 192 9.52 5.45 9.61
CA HIS A 192 10.94 5.26 9.31
C HIS A 192 11.76 6.53 9.58
N ASN A 193 11.32 7.69 9.08
CA ASN A 193 11.95 8.98 9.34
C ASN A 193 11.98 9.32 10.84
N ARG A 194 10.92 8.97 11.59
CA ARG A 194 10.86 9.19 13.04
C ARG A 194 11.78 8.25 13.82
N LEU A 195 11.95 7.00 13.37
CA LEU A 195 12.94 6.08 13.91
C LEU A 195 14.37 6.52 13.57
N GLU A 196 14.63 7.02 12.36
CA GLU A 196 15.93 7.57 11.97
C GLU A 196 16.27 8.83 12.79
N ALA A 197 15.29 9.71 13.04
CA ALA A 197 15.46 10.87 13.93
C ALA A 197 15.75 10.45 15.38
N MET A 198 15.01 9.47 15.92
CA MET A 198 15.24 8.91 17.25
C MET A 198 16.61 8.22 17.36
N LEU A 199 17.07 7.54 16.31
CA LEU A 199 18.41 6.95 16.24
C LEU A 199 19.48 8.04 16.28
N LYS A 200 19.33 9.11 15.48
CA LYS A 200 20.25 10.28 15.49
C LYS A 200 20.29 10.95 16.86
N GLU A 201 19.13 11.17 17.49
CA GLU A 201 19.00 11.70 18.85
C GLU A 201 19.69 10.79 19.87
N SER A 202 19.50 9.47 19.79
CA SER A 202 20.16 8.51 20.68
C SER A 202 21.68 8.45 20.48
N SER A 203 22.19 8.57 19.25
CA SER A 203 23.63 8.66 18.99
C SER A 203 24.23 9.96 19.51
N HIS A 204 23.49 11.06 19.43
CA HIS A 204 23.93 12.34 20.00
C HIS A 204 23.94 12.31 21.53
N LEU A 205 22.96 11.66 22.16
CA LEU A 205 22.93 11.46 23.61
C LEU A 205 24.09 10.55 24.07
N LEU A 206 24.42 9.50 23.32
CA LEU A 206 25.60 8.66 23.59
C LEU A 206 26.91 9.44 23.44
N GLU A 207 27.05 10.27 22.40
CA GLU A 207 28.19 11.17 22.24
C GLU A 207 28.29 12.19 23.40
N GLN A 208 27.15 12.75 23.83
CA GLN A 208 27.08 13.67 24.97
C GLN A 208 27.45 12.96 26.29
N MET A 209 27.03 11.71 26.50
CA MET A 209 27.48 10.91 27.64
C MET A 209 28.97 10.60 27.58
N GLN A 210 29.53 10.30 26.41
CA GLN A 210 30.97 10.08 26.25
C GLN A 210 31.77 11.35 26.57
N ARG A 211 31.30 12.52 26.13
CA ARG A 211 31.88 13.81 26.48
C ARG A 211 31.80 14.08 27.99
N TYR A 212 30.65 13.87 28.63
CA TYR A 212 30.53 14.03 30.09
C TYR A 212 31.38 13.03 30.88
N GLN A 213 31.58 11.81 30.37
CA GLN A 213 32.54 10.88 30.97
C GLN A 213 33.98 11.42 30.84
N GLN A 214 34.39 11.88 29.67
CA GLN A 214 35.71 12.48 29.46
C GLN A 214 35.92 13.74 30.32
N ASP A 215 34.92 14.59 30.47
CA ASP A 215 34.97 15.76 31.37
C ASP A 215 35.10 15.33 32.84
N ALA A 216 34.34 14.32 33.28
CA ALA A 216 34.43 13.77 34.62
C ALA A 216 35.81 13.14 34.89
N ASP A 217 36.31 12.31 33.97
CA ASP A 217 37.64 11.69 34.05
C ASP A 217 38.75 12.76 34.10
N ASN A 218 38.64 13.84 33.31
CA ASN A 218 39.56 14.99 33.38
C ASN A 218 39.49 15.74 34.73
N VAL A 219 38.29 15.88 35.32
CA VAL A 219 38.13 16.49 36.65
C VAL A 219 38.69 15.59 37.75
N PHE A 220 38.48 14.28 37.68
CA PHE A 220 39.08 13.31 38.61
C PHE A 220 40.61 13.28 38.51
N LEU A 221 41.17 13.29 37.30
CA LEU A 221 42.63 13.37 37.11
C LEU A 221 43.20 14.66 37.70
N LYS A 222 42.59 15.81 37.44
CA LYS A 222 43.00 17.10 38.04
C LYS A 222 42.94 17.07 39.57
N PHE A 223 41.80 16.63 40.12
CA PHE A 223 41.61 16.51 41.57
C PHE A 223 42.66 15.59 42.21
N ASN A 224 42.97 14.45 41.60
CA ASN A 224 44.02 13.56 42.08
C ASN A 224 45.39 14.25 42.01
N THR A 225 45.76 14.93 40.92
CA THR A 225 47.05 15.64 40.84
C THR A 225 47.14 16.83 41.82
N GLU A 226 46.02 17.49 42.14
CA GLU A 226 45.97 18.52 43.18
C GLU A 226 46.11 17.91 44.58
N MET A 227 45.52 16.73 44.83
CA MET A 227 45.67 16.00 46.10
C MET A 227 47.08 15.44 46.29
N ASP A 228 47.68 14.82 45.27
CA ASP A 228 49.08 14.36 45.28
C ASP A 228 50.04 15.54 45.52
N GLY A 229 49.76 16.70 44.92
CA GLY A 229 50.51 17.93 45.14
C GLY A 229 50.36 18.49 46.56
N LEU A 230 49.16 18.42 47.14
CA LEU A 230 48.89 18.81 48.53
C LEU A 230 49.51 17.82 49.54
N GLU A 231 49.50 16.51 49.27
CA GLU A 231 50.20 15.51 50.08
C GLU A 231 51.72 15.72 50.02
N THR A 232 52.26 15.95 48.82
CA THR A 232 53.69 16.28 48.64
C THR A 232 54.05 17.54 49.45
N GLN A 233 53.30 18.63 49.29
CA GLN A 233 53.52 19.86 50.05
C GLN A 233 53.37 19.65 51.57
N ALA A 234 52.39 18.86 52.02
CA ALA A 234 52.24 18.53 53.43
C ALA A 234 53.46 17.74 53.96
N SER A 235 53.97 16.77 53.19
CA SER A 235 55.16 16.00 53.54
C SER A 235 56.43 16.86 53.64
N GLU A 236 56.61 17.82 52.73
CA GLU A 236 57.69 18.82 52.79
C GLU A 236 57.55 19.72 54.02
N ARG A 237 56.34 20.18 54.33
CA ARG A 237 56.06 21.00 55.52
C ARG A 237 56.31 20.22 56.81
N PHE A 238 55.92 18.95 56.89
CA PHE A 238 56.25 18.11 58.04
C PHE A 238 57.76 17.87 58.14
N SER A 239 58.44 17.54 57.04
CA SER A 239 59.90 17.32 57.02
C SER A 239 60.68 18.56 57.48
N THR A 240 60.35 19.74 56.95
CA THR A 240 60.96 21.01 57.36
C THR A 240 60.61 21.40 58.81
N LEU A 241 59.40 21.10 59.29
CA LEU A 241 59.05 21.29 60.71
C LEU A 241 59.80 20.33 61.64
N PHE A 242 60.01 19.07 61.25
CA PHE A 242 60.86 18.14 62.01
C PHE A 242 62.31 18.63 62.04
N GLN A 243 62.90 18.95 60.88
CA GLN A 243 64.28 19.43 60.80
C GLN A 243 64.52 20.72 61.60
N THR A 244 63.60 21.68 61.54
CA THR A 244 63.70 22.92 62.34
C THR A 244 63.44 22.69 63.82
N THR A 245 62.57 21.76 64.20
CA THR A 245 62.36 21.35 65.60
C THR A 245 63.60 20.65 66.17
N ASP A 246 64.24 19.77 65.40
CA ASP A 246 65.45 19.06 65.83
C ASP A 246 66.69 19.96 65.84
N LEU A 247 66.78 20.95 64.93
CA LEU A 247 67.76 22.03 65.01
C LEU A 247 67.55 22.84 66.31
N ALA A 248 66.33 23.31 66.58
CA ALA A 248 66.02 24.07 67.78
C ALA A 248 66.26 23.26 69.07
N ARG A 249 65.98 21.94 69.06
CA ARG A 249 66.36 21.03 70.16
C ARG A 249 67.88 20.96 70.33
N HIS A 250 68.63 20.91 69.24
CA HIS A 250 70.09 20.87 69.31
C HIS A 250 70.66 22.19 69.84
N GLU A 251 70.18 23.34 69.34
CA GLU A 251 70.55 24.68 69.82
C GLU A 251 70.19 24.88 71.31
N LEU A 252 69.03 24.41 71.75
CA LEU A 252 68.67 24.42 73.17
C LEU A 252 69.55 23.48 74.00
N SER A 253 69.94 22.32 73.46
CA SER A 253 70.84 21.39 74.15
C SER A 253 72.26 21.96 74.30
N SER A 254 72.82 22.57 73.26
CA SER A 254 74.14 23.19 73.29
C SER A 254 74.15 24.46 74.12
N GLY A 255 73.07 25.25 74.10
CA GLY A 255 72.87 26.39 75.00
C GLY A 255 72.76 25.99 76.47
N LEU A 256 72.14 24.84 76.78
CA LEU A 256 72.13 24.28 78.13
C LEU A 256 73.50 23.75 78.56
N GLU A 257 74.26 23.13 77.65
CA GLU A 257 75.64 22.71 77.91
C GLU A 257 76.59 23.90 78.10
N GLU A 258 76.46 24.97 77.31
CA GLU A 258 77.19 26.22 77.51
C GLU A 258 76.82 26.89 78.83
N SER A 259 75.53 26.98 79.14
CA SER A 259 75.04 27.52 80.42
C SER A 259 75.59 26.74 81.62
N ARG A 260 75.56 25.40 81.55
CA ARG A 260 76.17 24.52 82.56
C ARG A 260 77.67 24.76 82.68
N LYS A 261 78.40 24.78 81.57
CA LYS A 261 79.85 25.06 81.52
C LYS A 261 80.16 26.44 82.10
N HIS A 262 79.33 27.44 81.83
CA HIS A 262 79.46 28.78 82.40
C HIS A 262 79.29 28.76 83.93
N VAL A 263 78.25 28.08 84.44
CA VAL A 263 78.06 27.86 85.89
C VAL A 263 79.24 27.11 86.52
N GLU A 264 79.79 26.10 85.84
CA GLU A 264 81.01 25.41 86.30
C GLU A 264 82.24 26.33 86.32
N THR A 265 82.37 27.30 85.39
CA THR A 265 83.44 28.32 85.44
C THR A 265 83.21 29.40 86.51
N MET A 266 81.96 29.82 86.74
CA MET A 266 81.57 30.70 87.84
C MET A 266 81.96 30.06 89.18
N ARG A 267 81.57 28.79 89.38
CA ARG A 267 81.91 28.01 90.56
C ARG A 267 83.41 27.87 90.77
N ARG A 268 84.20 27.60 89.71
CA ARG A 268 85.67 27.55 89.83
C ARG A 268 86.28 28.90 90.23
N ARG A 269 85.73 30.02 89.75
CA ARG A 269 86.14 31.37 90.18
C ARG A 269 85.73 31.66 91.62
N GLU A 270 84.57 31.16 92.06
CA GLU A 270 84.13 31.25 93.45
C GLU A 270 85.04 30.43 94.38
N GLU A 271 85.38 29.19 94.01
CA GLU A 271 86.32 28.33 94.74
C GLU A 271 87.73 28.97 94.83
N GLN A 272 88.20 29.61 93.75
CA GLN A 272 89.44 30.40 93.75
C GLN A 272 89.34 31.68 94.62
N SER A 273 88.21 32.38 94.59
CA SER A 273 87.95 33.56 95.42
C SER A 273 87.90 33.22 96.91
N ASN A 274 87.29 32.08 97.26
CA ASN A 274 87.22 31.56 98.62
C ASN A 274 88.59 31.12 99.13
N ASP A 275 89.44 30.50 98.29
CA ASP A 275 90.82 30.19 98.67
C ASP A 275 91.68 31.45 98.81
N LEU A 276 91.53 32.44 97.92
CA LEU A 276 92.18 33.75 98.06
C LEU A 276 91.75 34.47 99.36
N SER A 277 90.45 34.50 99.65
CA SER A 277 89.89 35.05 100.90
C SER A 277 90.50 34.35 102.13
N ARG A 278 90.59 33.02 102.12
CA ARG A 278 91.22 32.23 103.18
C ARG A 278 92.71 32.57 103.36
N ARG A 279 93.47 32.72 102.27
CA ARG A 279 94.88 33.13 102.31
C ARG A 279 95.05 34.55 102.85
N ILE A 280 94.18 35.49 102.46
CA ILE A 280 94.17 36.86 102.98
C ILE A 280 93.92 36.86 104.50
N HIS A 281 92.96 36.06 104.98
CA HIS A 281 92.67 35.93 106.41
C HIS A 281 93.90 35.41 107.19
N GLN A 282 94.54 34.34 106.69
CA GLN A 282 95.76 33.77 107.28
C GLN A 282 96.96 34.73 107.26
N GLN A 283 97.08 35.59 106.23
CA GLN A 283 98.09 36.64 106.19
C GLN A 283 97.81 37.76 107.19
N PHE A 284 96.54 38.10 107.42
CA PHE A 284 96.15 39.15 108.36
C PHE A 284 96.52 38.76 109.81
N GLU A 285 96.18 37.54 110.24
CA GLU A 285 96.53 37.02 111.58
C GLU A 285 98.04 37.09 111.88
N GLN A 286 98.89 36.91 110.88
CA GLN A 286 100.36 36.97 111.03
C GLN A 286 100.90 38.40 111.11
N ILE A 287 100.21 39.38 110.54
CA ILE A 287 100.70 40.77 110.44
C ILE A 287 100.53 41.52 111.77
N ASP A 288 99.41 41.32 112.48
CA ASP A 288 99.11 42.07 113.71
C ASP A 288 100.14 41.78 114.82
N HIS A 289 100.39 40.51 115.15
CA HIS A 289 101.33 40.16 116.23
C HIS A 289 102.74 40.74 116.00
N ILE A 290 103.27 40.63 114.78
CA ILE A 290 104.64 41.08 114.45
C ILE A 290 104.76 42.61 114.48
N ARG A 291 103.70 43.34 114.10
CA ARG A 291 103.71 44.82 114.14
C ARG A 291 103.51 45.36 115.55
N VAL A 292 102.55 44.82 116.31
CA VAL A 292 102.22 45.29 117.67
C VAL A 292 103.42 45.11 118.61
N GLU A 293 104.07 43.94 118.62
CA GLU A 293 105.22 43.70 119.50
C GLU A 293 106.40 44.64 119.21
N ARG A 294 106.66 44.91 117.92
CA ARG A 294 107.76 45.79 117.50
C ARG A 294 107.50 47.25 117.86
N ILE A 295 106.26 47.72 117.69
CA ILE A 295 105.85 49.08 118.06
C ILE A 295 105.95 49.28 119.58
N ALA A 296 105.46 48.32 120.38
CA ALA A 296 105.53 48.38 121.84
C ALA A 296 106.97 48.51 122.35
N LYS A 297 107.90 47.69 121.83
CA LYS A 297 109.32 47.75 122.21
C LYS A 297 110.02 49.05 121.82
N THR A 298 109.59 49.72 120.75
CA THR A 298 110.10 51.07 120.41
C THR A 298 109.47 52.18 121.26
N LEU A 299 108.26 51.98 121.77
CA LEU A 299 107.58 52.95 122.65
C LEU A 299 108.25 52.99 124.03
N ASP A 300 108.41 51.83 124.68
CA ASP A 300 109.10 51.69 125.98
C ASP A 300 110.48 52.37 126.00
N LEU A 301 111.29 52.10 124.97
CA LEU A 301 112.63 52.69 124.84
C LEU A 301 112.59 54.22 124.72
N THR A 302 111.58 54.75 124.03
CA THR A 302 111.40 56.20 123.82
C THR A 302 110.90 56.88 125.10
N GLU A 303 110.00 56.23 125.84
CA GLU A 303 109.52 56.72 127.14
C GLU A 303 110.66 56.72 128.19
N GLN A 304 111.46 55.64 128.25
CA GLN A 304 112.63 55.58 129.11
C GLN A 304 113.63 56.72 128.81
N MET A 305 114.01 56.91 127.54
CA MET A 305 114.89 58.02 127.13
C MET A 305 114.28 59.40 127.44
N SER A 306 112.94 59.55 127.34
CA SER A 306 112.26 60.79 127.69
C SER A 306 112.39 61.11 129.19
N THR A 307 112.21 60.10 130.06
CA THR A 307 112.34 60.29 131.52
C THR A 307 113.77 60.64 131.95
N ASP A 308 114.79 59.97 131.40
CA ASP A 308 116.19 60.29 131.69
C ASP A 308 116.60 61.67 131.15
N LEU A 309 116.11 62.07 129.97
CA LEU A 309 116.31 63.44 129.45
C LEU A 309 115.65 64.49 130.33
N HIS A 310 114.42 64.26 130.80
CA HIS A 310 113.72 65.22 131.66
C HIS A 310 114.47 65.42 132.98
N LYS A 311 114.90 64.32 133.61
CA LYS A 311 115.64 64.30 134.87
C LYS A 311 117.07 64.86 134.75
N GLY A 312 117.71 64.63 133.59
CA GLY A 312 118.96 65.29 133.23
C GLY A 312 118.79 66.81 133.03
N MET A 313 117.69 67.23 132.42
CA MET A 313 117.37 68.65 132.20
C MET A 313 116.99 69.38 133.50
N GLU A 314 116.34 68.74 134.47
CA GLU A 314 116.11 69.30 135.80
C GLU A 314 117.43 69.50 136.58
N ASN A 315 118.30 68.49 136.63
CA ASN A 315 119.63 68.64 137.24
C ASN A 315 120.47 69.73 136.55
N ALA A 316 120.40 69.82 135.21
CA ALA A 316 121.04 70.89 134.46
C ALA A 316 120.41 72.26 134.76
N ARG A 317 119.10 72.35 134.97
CA ARG A 317 118.38 73.58 135.32
C ARG A 317 118.75 74.09 136.72
N ASP A 318 118.88 73.20 137.70
CA ASP A 318 119.29 73.59 139.07
C ASP A 318 120.77 74.02 139.11
N LEU A 319 121.65 73.32 138.38
CA LEU A 319 123.03 73.77 138.18
C LEU A 319 123.09 75.11 137.44
N LEU A 320 122.25 75.32 136.41
CA LEU A 320 122.13 76.60 135.71
C LEU A 320 121.60 77.71 136.62
N PHE A 321 120.66 77.43 137.54
CA PHE A 321 120.21 78.42 138.53
C PHE A 321 121.32 78.80 139.51
N SER A 322 122.15 77.83 139.93
CA SER A 322 123.32 78.11 140.77
C SER A 322 124.39 78.93 140.01
N LEU A 323 124.54 78.69 138.71
CA LEU A 323 125.41 79.47 137.82
C LEU A 323 124.83 80.84 137.51
N GLU A 324 123.52 81.01 137.37
CA GLU A 324 122.89 82.31 137.09
C GLU A 324 123.15 83.30 138.24
N VAL A 325 122.99 82.85 139.48
CA VAL A 325 123.34 83.64 140.69
C VAL A 325 124.83 83.99 140.72
N ALA A 326 125.72 83.11 140.24
CA ALA A 326 127.16 83.39 140.15
C ALA A 326 127.52 84.31 138.96
N VAL A 327 126.83 84.21 137.83
CA VAL A 327 127.15 84.90 136.56
C VAL A 327 126.56 86.30 136.51
N GLN A 328 125.38 86.54 137.12
CA GLN A 328 124.89 87.91 137.37
C GLN A 328 125.88 88.75 138.19
N HIS A 329 126.79 88.11 138.93
CA HIS A 329 127.85 88.76 139.70
C HIS A 329 129.17 88.97 138.92
N VAL A 330 129.26 88.55 137.64
CA VAL A 330 130.49 88.56 136.83
C VAL A 330 130.41 89.44 135.58
N THR A 331 129.42 89.24 134.71
CA THR A 331 129.35 89.92 133.39
C THR A 331 127.91 89.98 132.88
N ALA A 332 127.36 91.07 132.35
CA ALA A 332 127.93 92.32 131.80
C ALA A 332 128.78 92.16 130.52
N SER A 333 128.56 91.10 129.74
CA SER A 333 129.24 90.90 128.44
C SER A 333 128.44 90.01 127.46
N LEU A 334 128.43 90.41 126.19
CA LEU A 334 128.10 89.66 124.96
C LEU A 334 126.74 88.94 124.81
N ASP A 335 125.77 89.72 124.30
CA ASP A 335 124.97 89.46 123.09
C ASP A 335 124.96 88.07 122.37
N SER A 336 123.78 87.44 122.35
CA SER A 336 122.93 87.23 121.13
C SER A 336 123.13 86.04 120.11
N LYS A 337 122.00 85.34 119.84
CA LYS A 337 121.29 85.20 118.51
C LYS A 337 121.56 84.02 117.50
N SER A 338 120.44 83.51 116.90
CA SER A 338 120.23 82.81 115.58
C SER A 338 120.62 81.31 115.37
N SER A 339 120.20 80.55 114.31
CA SER A 339 118.86 80.32 113.65
C SER A 339 118.84 79.31 112.43
N SER A 340 117.80 78.47 112.26
CA SER A 340 117.14 78.02 110.97
C SER A 340 117.75 76.86 110.06
N PRO A 341 117.30 76.51 108.79
CA PRO A 341 116.76 75.15 108.42
C PRO A 341 117.15 74.50 107.02
N HIS A 342 116.31 73.59 106.43
CA HIS A 342 116.00 73.26 104.97
C HIS A 342 116.43 71.94 104.19
N HIS A 343 115.69 71.62 103.07
CA HIS A 343 115.99 70.79 101.84
C HIS A 343 115.96 69.20 101.86
N VAL A 344 115.83 68.33 100.80
CA VAL A 344 115.50 68.32 99.30
C VAL A 344 115.17 66.87 98.73
N ALA A 345 114.75 66.67 97.44
CA ALA A 345 114.44 65.40 96.67
C ALA A 345 114.75 65.55 95.12
N PRO A 346 114.34 64.73 94.06
CA PRO A 346 113.50 63.49 93.86
C PRO A 346 113.93 62.48 92.68
N ALA A 347 112.98 61.69 92.09
CA ALA A 347 112.95 60.99 90.74
C ALA A 347 113.70 59.63 90.50
N PRO A 348 113.61 58.88 89.33
CA PRO A 348 112.79 58.98 88.08
C PRO A 348 112.09 57.66 87.56
N ALA A 349 111.26 57.69 86.49
CA ALA A 349 110.70 56.49 85.78
C ALA A 349 110.06 56.73 84.37
N PRO A 350 110.12 55.76 83.40
CA PRO A 350 109.39 55.72 82.10
C PRO A 350 108.55 54.38 81.93
N GLU A 351 108.04 53.81 80.80
CA GLU A 351 108.00 54.07 79.32
C GLU A 351 106.91 53.19 78.59
N HIS A 352 106.44 53.55 77.37
CA HIS A 352 105.60 52.76 76.37
C HIS A 352 104.22 52.17 76.83
N SER A 353 103.26 51.66 76.02
CA SER A 353 102.82 51.68 74.58
C SER A 353 101.27 51.42 74.51
N ASP A 354 100.47 51.07 73.47
CA ASP A 354 100.56 50.65 72.03
C ASP A 354 99.19 50.86 71.29
N GLU A 355 99.04 50.60 69.97
CA GLU A 355 97.92 51.14 69.11
C GLU A 355 97.47 50.28 67.85
N PRO A 356 96.56 50.69 66.90
CA PRO A 356 95.17 51.21 67.02
C PRO A 356 94.12 50.74 65.91
N THR A 357 92.95 51.42 65.88
CA THR A 357 91.73 51.48 64.99
C THR A 357 91.88 52.03 63.53
N PRO A 358 90.84 52.37 62.68
CA PRO A 358 89.37 52.03 62.54
C PRO A 358 88.76 51.87 61.07
N LEU A 359 87.45 51.52 60.99
CA LEU A 359 86.34 51.90 60.05
C LEU A 359 86.54 52.49 58.62
N LYS A 360 85.73 52.00 57.63
CA LYS A 360 84.93 52.85 56.66
C LYS A 360 83.77 52.13 55.92
N LEU A 361 83.13 52.79 54.92
CA LEU A 361 81.74 52.59 54.45
C LEU A 361 81.54 52.96 52.94
N VAL A 362 80.41 52.51 52.31
CA VAL A 362 79.67 53.06 51.14
C VAL A 362 79.81 52.40 49.73
N THR A 363 78.66 52.29 49.01
CA THR A 363 78.36 52.22 47.55
C THR A 363 78.17 50.89 46.76
N THR A 364 77.28 51.01 45.75
CA THR A 364 76.72 50.08 44.72
C THR A 364 77.02 50.65 43.30
N PRO A 365 76.37 50.31 42.14
CA PRO A 365 75.48 49.20 41.69
C PRO A 365 75.85 48.59 40.28
N ALA A 366 74.88 47.91 39.62
CA ALA A 366 74.74 47.67 38.15
C ALA A 366 75.56 46.51 37.49
N ASP A 367 75.21 45.91 36.33
CA ASP A 367 74.11 46.20 35.35
C ASP A 367 73.67 45.00 34.45
N ALA A 368 72.49 45.14 33.79
CA ALA A 368 71.96 44.66 32.48
C ALA A 368 72.21 43.25 31.82
N SER A 369 71.38 42.97 30.78
CA SER A 369 71.50 41.95 29.68
C SER A 369 71.11 40.48 30.01
N ASN A 370 70.55 39.60 29.14
CA ASN A 370 69.65 39.59 27.94
C ASN A 370 68.84 38.23 28.02
N THR A 371 67.95 37.66 27.16
CA THR A 371 67.57 37.61 25.70
C THR A 371 68.53 36.86 24.75
N ASP A 372 68.14 36.16 23.66
CA ASP A 372 66.85 36.09 22.93
C ASP A 372 66.63 34.78 22.08
N ASP A 373 65.41 34.64 21.54
CA ASP A 373 64.98 34.00 20.25
C ASP A 373 64.93 32.48 19.91
N MET A 374 64.19 32.20 18.82
CA MET A 374 63.59 30.94 18.34
C MET A 374 64.30 30.20 17.17
N ASN A 375 63.83 28.96 16.91
CA ASN A 375 63.38 28.41 15.60
C ASN A 375 64.23 27.33 14.85
N SER A 376 63.56 26.64 13.91
CA SER A 376 64.05 25.90 12.72
C SER A 376 64.01 24.35 12.69
N GLU A 377 62.88 23.82 12.20
CA GLU A 377 62.69 22.83 11.11
C GLU A 377 63.61 21.59 10.83
N VAL A 378 62.91 20.45 10.64
CA VAL A 378 63.04 19.43 9.55
C VAL A 378 64.24 18.45 9.49
N THR A 379 63.96 17.12 9.56
CA THR A 379 64.32 16.10 8.53
C THR A 379 63.62 14.73 8.76
N ASP A 380 63.62 13.86 7.73
CA ASP A 380 62.88 12.59 7.60
C ASP A 380 63.74 11.29 7.81
N GLU A 381 63.12 10.12 7.53
CA GLU A 381 63.70 8.75 7.36
C GLU A 381 64.09 7.97 8.64
N ALA A 382 63.91 6.64 8.77
CA ALA A 382 63.16 5.59 8.03
C ALA A 382 62.81 4.45 9.06
N SER A 383 62.15 3.29 8.81
CA SER A 383 62.02 2.37 7.65
C SER A 383 60.76 1.47 7.76
N PRO A 384 60.36 0.72 6.71
CA PRO A 384 59.10 -0.06 6.65
C PRO A 384 59.24 -1.58 6.89
N LEU A 385 58.11 -2.30 6.94
CA LEU A 385 58.04 -3.77 6.72
C LEU A 385 56.70 -4.21 6.08
N ASP A 386 56.83 -5.01 5.01
CA ASP A 386 55.94 -5.98 4.35
C ASP A 386 54.44 -5.71 4.06
N ASP A 387 54.14 -5.70 2.76
CA ASP A 387 52.84 -6.06 2.17
C ASP A 387 52.57 -7.58 2.26
N ASN A 388 51.30 -8.00 2.39
CA ASN A 388 50.59 -8.90 1.45
C ASN A 388 49.14 -9.23 1.89
N GLU A 389 48.41 -9.95 1.02
CA GLU A 389 47.10 -10.61 1.27
C GLU A 389 45.81 -9.75 1.37
N VAL A 390 45.63 -8.73 0.51
CA VAL A 390 44.25 -8.33 0.11
C VAL A 390 44.11 -8.03 -1.39
N SER A 391 43.93 -9.07 -2.20
CA SER A 391 43.53 -8.94 -3.61
C SER A 391 42.81 -10.22 -4.11
N ASN A 392 41.58 -10.44 -3.64
CA ASN A 392 40.69 -11.53 -4.11
C ASN A 392 39.21 -11.19 -3.82
N LEU A 393 38.73 -10.03 -4.30
CA LEU A 393 37.34 -9.57 -4.11
C LEU A 393 36.76 -8.96 -5.41
N ALA A 394 36.83 -9.72 -6.50
CA ALA A 394 36.43 -9.26 -7.83
C ALA A 394 35.68 -10.30 -8.69
N GLU A 395 35.12 -11.38 -8.13
CA GLU A 395 34.46 -12.42 -8.94
C GLU A 395 33.24 -13.12 -8.26
N ILE A 396 32.17 -12.37 -7.99
CA ILE A 396 30.83 -12.94 -7.74
C ILE A 396 29.82 -12.22 -8.64
N GLY A 397 29.70 -12.67 -9.89
CA GLY A 397 28.92 -11.99 -10.93
C GLY A 397 28.36 -12.89 -12.02
N ASN A 398 28.10 -14.18 -11.74
CA ASN A 398 27.50 -15.10 -12.72
C ASN A 398 26.75 -16.27 -12.05
N LEU A 399 25.42 -16.17 -11.94
CA LEU A 399 24.53 -17.31 -11.69
C LEU A 399 23.34 -17.29 -12.66
N LYS A 400 22.93 -18.46 -13.12
CA LYS A 400 21.98 -18.64 -14.23
C LYS A 400 20.52 -18.46 -13.78
N PRO A 401 19.62 -17.97 -14.65
CA PRO A 401 18.19 -17.96 -14.36
C PRO A 401 17.66 -19.40 -14.23
N ILE A 402 16.83 -19.63 -13.22
CA ILE A 402 16.12 -20.90 -13.02
C ILE A 402 14.97 -20.99 -14.02
N LYS A 403 14.85 -22.13 -14.71
CA LYS A 403 13.66 -22.44 -15.51
C LYS A 403 12.48 -22.70 -14.58
N ILE A 404 11.39 -21.97 -14.76
CA ILE A 404 10.07 -22.41 -14.28
C ILE A 404 9.65 -23.59 -15.15
N VAL A 405 9.26 -24.69 -14.53
CA VAL A 405 8.71 -25.88 -15.20
C VAL A 405 7.18 -25.79 -15.12
N GLU A 406 6.52 -26.15 -16.21
CA GLU A 406 5.06 -26.32 -16.25
C GLU A 406 4.70 -27.67 -15.62
N ASP A 407 3.81 -27.66 -14.62
CA ASP A 407 3.22 -28.88 -14.04
C ASP A 407 1.69 -28.71 -13.95
N GLU A 408 0.95 -29.75 -14.31
CA GLU A 408 -0.51 -29.71 -14.50
C GLU A 408 -1.29 -29.85 -13.17
N PRO A 409 -2.49 -29.25 -13.05
CA PRO A 409 -3.27 -29.28 -11.81
C PRO A 409 -3.94 -30.64 -11.54
N THR A 410 -3.54 -31.32 -10.47
CA THR A 410 -4.16 -32.58 -10.04
C THR A 410 -5.52 -32.37 -9.33
N PRO A 411 -6.57 -33.15 -9.66
CA PRO A 411 -7.95 -32.77 -9.36
C PRO A 411 -8.49 -33.29 -8.01
N HIS A 412 -8.08 -32.69 -6.88
CA HIS A 412 -8.57 -33.10 -5.55
C HIS A 412 -9.24 -32.02 -4.67
N ASN A 413 -9.25 -30.74 -5.07
CA ASN A 413 -9.80 -29.67 -4.20
C ASN A 413 -11.28 -29.30 -4.46
N LEU A 414 -11.94 -29.90 -5.45
CA LEU A 414 -13.33 -29.56 -5.83
C LEU A 414 -14.43 -30.26 -4.97
N LEU A 415 -14.05 -31.20 -4.10
CA LEU A 415 -15.00 -31.92 -3.24
C LEU A 415 -15.26 -31.23 -1.89
N ALA A 416 -14.30 -30.45 -1.38
CA ALA A 416 -14.41 -29.76 -0.09
C ALA A 416 -15.46 -28.64 -0.09
N LEU A 417 -15.56 -27.88 -1.18
CA LEU A 417 -16.46 -26.73 -1.32
C LEU A 417 -17.96 -27.09 -1.49
N ARG A 418 -18.33 -28.38 -1.43
CA ARG A 418 -19.73 -28.83 -1.43
C ARG A 418 -20.27 -29.14 -0.02
N ALA A 419 -19.41 -29.12 0.99
CA ALA A 419 -19.76 -29.52 2.37
C ALA A 419 -20.14 -28.35 3.30
N TYR A 420 -19.90 -27.10 2.90
CA TYR A 420 -20.34 -25.89 3.60
C TYR A 420 -21.35 -25.12 2.75
N ARG A 421 -22.60 -25.11 3.21
CA ARG A 421 -23.75 -24.40 2.62
C ARG A 421 -24.67 -23.93 3.75
#